data_AF-A0A4R2R6A1-F1
#
_entry.id   AF-A0A4R2R6A1-F1
#
_cell.length_a   1.000
_cell.length_b   1.000
_cell.length_c   1.000
_cell.angle_alpha   90.00
_cell.angle_beta   90.00
_cell.angle_gamma   90.00
#
_symmetry.space_group_name_H-M   'P 1'
#
loop_
_entity.id
_entity.type
_entity.pdbx_description
1 polymer ?
#
loop_
_entity_poly.entity_id
_entity_poly.type
_entity_poly.pdbx_seq_one_letter_code
_entity_poly.pdbx_strand_id
1 'polypeptide(L)'
;MTEDMRQALDERRELIERRADAVLDNAQEEDAAWTKALGTPPRDQVKQRVWRRHARTIAAYRDRYSITDNSPLGTAPESTAQKIDRARAEAALRQLTPEREPDQQRRPTAPVRRGPSL
;
A
#
# COMPACT_ATOMS: atom_id res chain seq x y z
N MET A 1 22.04 3.56 25.73
CA MET A 1 22.34 2.48 24.76
C MET A 1 21.08 1.89 24.13
N THR A 2 20.16 1.26 24.88
CA THR A 2 18.92 0.71 24.29
C THR A 2 17.92 1.80 23.89
N GLU A 3 17.83 2.88 24.68
CA GLU A 3 16.99 4.05 24.38
C GLU A 3 17.49 4.77 23.10
N ASP A 4 18.79 5.09 23.03
CA ASP A 4 19.41 5.76 21.88
C ASP A 4 19.28 4.94 20.58
N MET A 5 19.39 3.60 20.67
CA MET A 5 19.22 2.73 19.51
C MET A 5 17.76 2.69 19.03
N ARG A 6 16.78 2.70 19.94
CA ARG A 6 15.37 2.80 19.58
C ARG A 6 15.08 4.14 18.92
N GLN A 7 15.57 5.23 19.51
CA GLN A 7 15.44 6.56 18.96
C GLN A 7 16.04 6.66 17.55
N ALA A 8 17.25 6.16 17.34
CA ALA A 8 17.87 6.16 16.02
C ALA A 8 17.09 5.36 14.97
N LEU A 9 16.44 4.27 15.37
CA LEU A 9 15.58 3.48 14.47
C LEU A 9 14.28 4.21 14.14
N ASP A 10 13.69 4.89 15.12
CA ASP A 10 12.48 5.70 14.93
C ASP A 10 12.76 6.91 14.02
N GLU A 11 13.85 7.64 14.25
CA GLU A 11 14.28 8.75 13.40
C GLU A 11 14.53 8.30 11.95
N ARG A 12 15.22 7.16 11.77
CA ARG A 12 15.45 6.59 10.45
C ARG A 12 14.14 6.19 9.78
N ARG A 13 13.21 5.59 10.54
CA ARG A 13 11.88 5.23 10.04
C ARG A 13 11.13 6.47 9.57
N GLU A 14 11.12 7.54 10.37
CA GLU A 14 10.48 8.80 10.00
C GLU A 14 11.09 9.44 8.74
N LEU A 15 12.41 9.38 8.59
CA LEU A 15 13.09 9.87 7.38
C LEU A 15 12.68 9.08 6.13
N ILE A 16 12.61 7.74 6.24
CA ILE A 16 12.17 6.88 5.13
C ILE A 16 10.70 7.15 4.80
N GLU A 17 9.83 7.29 5.80
CA GLU A 17 8.42 7.57 5.60
C GLU A 17 8.21 8.95 4.94
N ARG A 18 8.91 9.99 5.40
CA ARG A 18 8.85 11.33 4.80
C ARG A 18 9.35 11.36 3.36
N ARG A 19 10.44 10.65 3.06
CA ARG A 19 10.95 10.55 1.69
C ARG A 19 9.95 9.88 0.77
N ALA A 20 9.31 8.80 1.23
CA ALA A 20 8.30 8.10 0.45
C ALA A 20 7.03 8.95 0.22
N ASP A 21 6.64 9.77 1.20
CA ASP A 21 5.57 10.76 1.03
C ASP A 21 5.94 11.80 -0.03
N ALA A 22 7.13 12.38 0.05
CA ALA A 22 7.59 13.37 -0.93
C ALA A 22 7.62 12.81 -2.36
N VAL A 23 8.05 11.55 -2.53
CA VAL A 23 8.03 10.87 -3.83
C VAL A 23 6.60 10.68 -4.35
N LEU A 24 5.66 10.35 -3.47
CA LEU A 24 4.25 10.21 -3.85
C LEU A 24 3.66 11.58 -4.23
N ASP A 25 3.84 12.59 -3.40
CA ASP A 25 3.28 13.93 -3.60
C ASP A 25 3.84 14.55 -4.90
N ASN A 26 5.16 14.51 -5.12
CA ASN A 26 5.78 14.98 -6.37
C ASN A 26 5.23 14.24 -7.60
N ALA A 27 5.07 12.92 -7.52
CA ALA A 27 4.53 12.15 -8.63
C ALA A 27 3.05 12.47 -8.92
N GLN A 28 2.28 12.85 -7.90
CA GLN A 28 0.91 13.32 -8.09
C GLN A 28 0.86 14.73 -8.70
N GLU A 29 1.75 15.62 -8.27
CA GLU A 29 1.89 16.98 -8.82
C GLU A 29 2.31 16.95 -10.31
N GLU A 30 3.20 16.03 -10.68
CA GLU A 30 3.69 15.86 -12.05
C GLU A 30 2.75 15.02 -12.95
N ASP A 31 1.59 14.56 -12.44
CA ASP A 31 0.70 13.59 -13.12
C ASP A 31 1.47 12.37 -13.68
N ALA A 32 2.47 11.90 -12.92
CA ALA A 32 3.35 10.84 -13.36
C ALA A 32 2.54 9.59 -13.73
N ALA A 33 2.82 8.99 -14.89
CA ALA A 33 1.97 7.96 -15.50
C ALA A 33 1.66 6.77 -14.57
N TRP A 34 2.62 6.39 -13.72
CA TRP A 34 2.47 5.28 -12.78
C TRP A 34 1.42 5.53 -11.69
N THR A 35 1.14 6.79 -11.36
CA THR A 35 0.12 7.16 -10.36
C THR A 35 -1.29 6.85 -10.84
N LYS A 36 -1.51 6.82 -12.16
CA LYS A 36 -2.80 6.51 -12.79
C LYS A 36 -3.26 5.08 -12.45
N ALA A 37 -2.31 4.16 -12.28
CA ALA A 37 -2.58 2.79 -11.87
C ALA A 37 -2.99 2.65 -10.39
N LEU A 38 -2.77 3.68 -9.56
CA LEU A 38 -3.15 3.67 -8.14
C LEU A 38 -4.63 4.02 -7.92
N GLY A 39 -5.32 4.50 -8.96
CA GLY A 39 -6.67 5.02 -8.86
C GLY A 39 -6.75 6.37 -8.13
N THR A 40 -7.95 6.95 -8.11
CA THR A 40 -8.20 8.26 -7.50
C THR A 40 -8.27 8.15 -5.97
N PRO A 41 -7.62 9.08 -5.23
CA PRO A 41 -7.78 9.17 -3.78
C PRO A 41 -9.26 9.34 -3.38
N PRO A 42 -9.77 8.55 -2.43
CA PRO A 42 -11.13 8.74 -1.91
C PRO A 42 -11.33 10.12 -1.28
N ARG A 43 -12.56 10.63 -1.35
CA ARG A 43 -12.97 11.88 -0.67
C ARG A 43 -13.12 11.74 0.85
N ASP A 44 -13.45 10.53 1.29
CA ASP A 44 -13.57 10.22 2.72
C ASP A 44 -12.17 10.24 3.38
N GLN A 45 -12.00 11.00 4.46
CA GLN A 45 -10.70 11.21 5.09
C GLN A 45 -10.09 9.92 5.65
N VAL A 46 -10.90 9.01 6.18
CA VAL A 46 -10.41 7.74 6.74
C VAL A 46 -9.89 6.86 5.60
N LYS A 47 -10.67 6.71 4.54
CA LYS A 47 -10.28 5.97 3.34
C LYS A 47 -9.10 6.61 2.62
N GLN A 48 -9.00 7.93 2.62
CA GLN A 48 -7.86 8.64 2.05
C GLN A 48 -6.56 8.34 2.80
N ARG A 49 -6.59 8.28 4.15
CA ARG A 49 -5.41 7.87 4.93
C ARG A 49 -4.98 6.44 4.62
N VAL A 50 -5.93 5.52 4.46
CA VAL A 50 -5.64 4.13 4.06
C VAL A 50 -5.06 4.08 2.64
N TRP A 51 -5.66 4.80 1.68
CA TRP A 51 -5.15 4.93 0.33
C TRP A 51 -3.72 5.47 0.31
N ARG A 52 -3.45 6.57 1.04
CA ARG A 52 -2.10 7.16 1.14
C ARG A 52 -1.08 6.17 1.71
N ARG A 53 -1.44 5.37 2.71
CA ARG A 53 -0.55 4.36 3.28
C ARG A 53 -0.10 3.32 2.25
N HIS A 54 -1.03 2.84 1.43
CA HIS A 54 -0.71 1.89 0.36
C HIS A 54 0.08 2.54 -0.77
N ALA A 55 -0.30 3.75 -1.19
CA ALA A 55 0.42 4.51 -2.21
C ALA A 55 1.87 4.81 -1.79
N ARG A 56 2.09 5.17 -0.51
CA ARG A 56 3.44 5.37 0.07
C ARG A 56 4.30 4.11 -0.04
N THR A 57 3.72 2.92 0.13
CA THR A 57 4.46 1.66 0.04
C THR A 57 5.01 1.46 -1.38
N ILE A 58 4.23 1.83 -2.40
CA ILE A 58 4.63 1.75 -3.81
C ILE A 58 5.69 2.82 -4.11
N ALA A 59 5.51 4.05 -3.62
CA ALA A 59 6.49 5.13 -3.77
C ALA A 59 7.85 4.78 -3.14
N ALA A 60 7.86 4.21 -1.94
CA ALA A 60 9.07 3.76 -1.27
C ALA A 60 9.80 2.66 -2.06
N TYR A 61 9.05 1.71 -2.63
CA TYR A 61 9.63 0.67 -3.50
C TYR A 61 10.25 1.28 -4.76
N ARG A 62 9.55 2.20 -5.43
CA ARG A 62 10.07 2.89 -6.62
C ARG A 62 11.32 3.70 -6.33
N ASP A 63 11.33 4.47 -5.24
CA ASP A 63 12.50 5.27 -4.83
C ASP A 63 13.70 4.38 -4.52
N ARG A 64 13.50 3.30 -3.76
CA ARG A 64 14.57 2.38 -3.37
C ARG A 64 15.26 1.69 -4.55
N TYR A 65 14.51 1.36 -5.61
CA TYR A 65 15.03 0.68 -6.80
C TYR A 65 15.16 1.62 -8.01
N SER A 66 15.05 2.94 -7.79
CA SER A 66 15.16 3.98 -8.82
C SER A 66 14.30 3.70 -10.06
N ILE A 67 13.06 3.25 -9.85
CA ILE A 67 12.14 2.91 -10.94
C ILE A 67 11.61 4.19 -11.57
N THR A 68 11.99 4.43 -12.82
CA THR A 68 11.53 5.56 -13.63
C THR A 68 10.44 5.18 -14.63
N ASP A 69 10.15 3.88 -14.77
CA ASP A 69 9.12 3.38 -15.69
C ASP A 69 7.72 3.92 -15.36
N ASN A 70 6.88 3.95 -16.40
CA ASN A 70 5.47 4.29 -16.32
C ASN A 70 4.63 3.24 -15.56
N SER A 71 5.15 2.03 -15.35
CA SER A 71 4.52 1.00 -14.52
C SER A 71 4.73 1.30 -13.04
N PRO A 72 3.73 1.12 -12.15
CA PRO A 72 3.91 1.33 -10.72
C PRO A 72 5.04 0.49 -10.10
N LEU A 73 5.32 -0.70 -10.64
CA LEU A 73 6.26 -1.66 -10.05
C LEU A 73 7.49 -1.97 -10.91
N GLY A 74 7.62 -1.31 -12.07
CA GLY A 74 8.75 -1.52 -12.99
C GLY A 74 8.86 -2.95 -13.53
N THR A 75 10.04 -3.26 -14.07
CA THR A 75 10.40 -4.56 -14.64
C THR A 75 10.62 -5.65 -13.58
N ALA A 76 10.92 -6.87 -14.04
CA ALA A 76 11.10 -8.03 -13.18
C ALA A 76 12.22 -7.81 -12.15
N PRO A 77 12.06 -8.31 -10.92
CA PRO A 77 13.04 -8.10 -9.85
C PRO A 77 14.33 -8.90 -10.11
N GLU A 78 15.47 -8.28 -9.84
CA GLU A 78 16.81 -8.81 -10.09
C GLU A 78 17.41 -9.51 -8.85
N SER A 79 16.84 -9.29 -7.67
CA SER A 79 17.33 -9.87 -6.41
C SER A 79 16.21 -10.44 -5.54
N THR A 80 16.56 -11.35 -4.63
CA THR A 80 15.62 -11.89 -3.64
C THR A 80 15.05 -10.80 -2.72
N ALA A 81 15.86 -9.82 -2.33
CA ALA A 81 15.39 -8.68 -1.55
C ALA A 81 14.33 -7.88 -2.33
N GLN A 82 14.59 -7.60 -3.60
CA GLN A 82 13.63 -6.90 -4.47
C GLN A 82 12.36 -7.71 -4.70
N LYS A 83 12.43 -9.05 -4.79
CA LYS A 83 11.24 -9.90 -4.87
C LYS A 83 10.33 -9.74 -3.65
N ILE A 84 10.89 -9.71 -2.45
CA ILE A 84 10.13 -9.53 -1.20
C ILE A 84 9.50 -8.14 -1.15
N ASP A 85 10.27 -7.10 -1.46
CA ASP A 85 9.77 -5.72 -1.44
C ASP A 85 8.74 -5.47 -2.55
N ARG A 86 8.94 -6.08 -3.72
CA ARG A 86 7.95 -6.08 -4.81
C ARG A 86 6.66 -6.76 -4.37
N ALA A 87 6.71 -7.92 -3.71
CA ALA A 87 5.51 -8.59 -3.23
C ALA A 87 4.70 -7.71 -2.24
N ARG A 88 5.38 -6.92 -1.41
CA ARG A 88 4.73 -5.93 -0.52
C ARG A 88 4.08 -4.80 -1.33
N ALA A 89 4.77 -4.28 -2.33
CA ALA A 89 4.24 -3.24 -3.21
C ALA A 89 3.07 -3.74 -4.07
N GLU A 90 3.11 -4.98 -4.55
CA GLU A 90 2.00 -5.66 -5.24
C GLU A 90 0.79 -5.81 -4.33
N ALA A 91 1.00 -6.22 -3.06
CA ALA A 91 -0.08 -6.30 -2.09
C ALA A 91 -0.71 -4.93 -1.82
N ALA A 92 0.08 -3.87 -1.72
CA ALA A 92 -0.42 -2.51 -1.59
C ALA A 92 -1.22 -2.07 -2.83
N LEU A 93 -0.72 -2.37 -4.03
CA LEU A 93 -1.41 -2.04 -5.28
C LEU A 93 -2.78 -2.72 -5.36
N ARG A 94 -2.89 -4.00 -5.00
CA ARG A 94 -4.18 -4.72 -4.94
C ARG A 94 -5.20 -4.09 -3.97
N GLN A 95 -4.74 -3.44 -2.89
CA GLN A 95 -5.65 -2.73 -1.97
C GLN A 95 -6.16 -1.40 -2.54
N LEU A 96 -5.41 -0.80 -3.47
CA LEU A 96 -5.76 0.47 -4.14
C LEU A 96 -6.65 0.26 -5.35
N THR A 97 -6.38 -0.81 -6.11
CA THR A 97 -7.21 -1.30 -7.19
C THR A 97 -7.85 -2.58 -6.72
N PRO A 98 -8.93 -2.52 -5.92
CA PRO A 98 -9.75 -3.70 -5.75
C PRO A 98 -10.24 -4.05 -7.16
N GLU A 99 -9.63 -5.07 -7.76
CA GLU A 99 -10.36 -5.92 -8.70
C GLU A 99 -11.70 -6.15 -8.02
N ARG A 100 -12.80 -5.86 -8.72
CA ARG A 100 -14.13 -6.22 -8.24
C ARG A 100 -14.11 -7.73 -8.00
N GLU A 101 -13.74 -8.15 -6.80
CA GLU A 101 -14.04 -9.49 -6.34
C GLU A 101 -15.56 -9.53 -6.26
N PRO A 102 -16.23 -10.41 -7.02
CA PRO A 102 -17.65 -10.58 -6.86
C PRO A 102 -17.88 -11.14 -5.45
N ASP A 103 -18.59 -10.36 -4.63
CA ASP A 103 -19.51 -10.90 -3.62
C ASP A 103 -18.93 -11.76 -2.48
N GLN A 104 -17.72 -11.50 -1.95
CA GLN A 104 -17.30 -12.11 -0.67
C GLN A 104 -17.97 -11.48 0.58
N GLN A 105 -19.02 -10.68 0.40
CA GLN A 105 -19.78 -10.06 1.49
C GLN A 105 -21.12 -10.75 1.81
N ARG A 106 -21.46 -11.86 1.16
CA ARG A 106 -22.49 -12.78 1.66
C ARG A 106 -21.89 -13.70 2.71
N ARG A 107 -21.71 -13.19 3.92
CA ARG A 107 -21.74 -14.05 5.11
C ARG A 107 -23.14 -14.69 5.14
N PRO A 108 -23.31 -16.02 5.02
CA PRO A 108 -24.57 -16.62 5.44
C PRO A 108 -24.64 -16.44 6.96
N THR A 109 -25.58 -15.61 7.41
CA THR A 109 -26.05 -15.63 8.80
C THR A 109 -26.38 -17.09 9.14
N ALA A 110 -25.62 -17.67 10.07
CA ALA A 110 -25.88 -19.01 10.57
C ALA A 110 -27.35 -19.11 11.01
N PRO A 111 -28.09 -20.17 10.63
CA PRO A 111 -29.46 -20.33 11.07
C PRO A 111 -29.48 -20.54 12.58
N VAL A 112 -30.20 -19.67 13.29
CA VAL A 112 -30.57 -19.85 14.69
C VAL A 112 -31.33 -21.16 14.81
N ARG A 113 -30.69 -22.17 15.43
CA ARG A 113 -31.34 -23.42 15.81
C ARG A 113 -32.35 -23.10 16.92
N ARG A 114 -33.61 -22.89 16.54
CA ARG A 114 -34.75 -22.90 17.46
C ARG A 114 -35.03 -24.36 17.81
N GLY A 115 -34.58 -24.81 18.98
CA GLY A 115 -34.96 -26.12 19.52
C GLY A 115 -36.46 -26.12 19.88
N PRO A 116 -37.19 -27.21 19.58
CA PRO A 116 -38.63 -27.30 19.87
C PRO A 116 -38.88 -27.50 21.37
N SER A 117 -39.90 -26.82 21.87
CA SER A 117 -40.51 -27.06 23.18
C SER A 117 -41.21 -28.41 23.20
N LEU A 118 -40.94 -29.21 24.23
CA LEU A 118 -41.83 -30.21 24.82
C LEU A 118 -41.66 -30.13 26.34
#